data_AF-A0A380S3L9-F1
#
_entry.id   AF-A0A380S3L9-F1
#
_cell.length_a   1.000
_cell.length_b   1.000
_cell.length_c   1.000
_cell.angle_alpha   90.00
_cell.angle_beta   90.00
_cell.angle_gamma   90.00
#
_symmetry.space_group_name_H-M   'P 1'
#
loop_
_entity.id
_entity.type
_entity.pdbx_description
1 polymer ?
#
loop_
_entity_poly.entity_id
_entity_poly.type
_entity_poly.pdbx_seq_one_letter_code
_entity_poly.pdbx_strand_id
1 'polypeptide(L)'
;MRKVRRKTGGISFLTAMICIVCVVVGILCLTKYANINRQKERLKAENSSLVAQSEALADKLKQIRAQEEFGKDDSYVESVARTQLDMVYPGEVIFRVSGDKYN
;
A
#
# COMPACT_ATOMS: atom_id res chain seq x y z
N MET A 1 -15.76 -27.61 75.20
CA MET A 1 -16.11 -27.75 73.77
C MET A 1 -16.38 -26.37 73.18
N ARG A 2 -15.51 -25.85 72.30
CA ARG A 2 -15.63 -24.50 71.71
C ARG A 2 -16.40 -24.60 70.40
N LYS A 3 -17.68 -24.21 70.39
CA LYS A 3 -18.52 -24.20 69.17
C LYS A 3 -18.01 -23.13 68.21
N VAL A 4 -17.33 -23.57 67.13
CA VAL A 4 -16.93 -22.71 66.02
C VAL A 4 -18.18 -22.34 65.23
N ARG A 5 -18.67 -21.11 65.40
CA ARG A 5 -19.76 -20.56 64.58
C ARG A 5 -19.23 -20.32 63.16
N ARG A 6 -19.60 -21.17 62.21
CA ARG A 6 -19.42 -20.90 60.77
C ARG A 6 -20.34 -19.73 60.40
N LYS A 7 -19.75 -18.59 60.02
CA LYS A 7 -20.50 -17.49 59.41
C LYS A 7 -20.81 -17.88 57.97
N THR A 8 -22.02 -18.37 57.72
CA THR A 8 -22.54 -18.56 56.36
C THR A 8 -22.93 -17.18 55.83
N GLY A 9 -21.95 -16.45 55.29
CA GLY A 9 -22.19 -15.18 54.61
C GLY A 9 -22.70 -15.45 53.20
N GLY A 10 -24.02 -15.41 52.99
CA GLY A 10 -24.61 -15.43 51.65
C GLY A 10 -24.27 -14.14 50.90
N ILE A 11 -23.98 -14.27 49.61
CA ILE A 11 -23.80 -13.13 48.70
C ILE A 11 -25.14 -12.36 48.68
N SER A 12 -25.09 -11.04 48.95
CA SER A 12 -26.30 -10.22 48.89
C SER A 12 -26.78 -10.11 47.44
N PHE A 13 -28.09 -10.07 47.22
CA PHE A 13 -28.67 -9.94 45.88
C PHE A 13 -28.06 -8.76 45.08
N LEU A 14 -27.71 -7.67 45.78
CA LEU A 14 -27.06 -6.50 45.20
C LEU A 14 -25.65 -6.80 44.68
N THR A 15 -24.85 -7.57 45.43
CA THR A 15 -23.49 -7.94 45.00
C THR A 15 -23.53 -8.93 43.84
N ALA A 16 -24.48 -9.86 43.83
CA ALA A 16 -24.70 -10.74 42.68
C ALA A 16 -25.09 -9.96 41.41
N MET A 17 -25.97 -8.97 41.53
CA MET A 17 -26.42 -8.15 40.39
C MET A 17 -25.27 -7.30 39.82
N ILE A 18 -24.47 -6.66 40.69
CA ILE A 18 -23.28 -5.90 40.29
C ILE A 18 -22.27 -6.80 39.57
N CYS A 19 -22.01 -8.01 40.08
CA CYS A 19 -21.11 -8.96 39.42
C CYS A 19 -21.58 -9.34 38.01
N ILE A 20 -22.88 -9.58 37.82
CA ILE A 20 -23.44 -9.91 36.50
C ILE A 20 -23.24 -8.74 35.52
N VAL A 21 -23.53 -7.50 35.95
CA VAL A 21 -23.32 -6.32 35.11
C VAL A 21 -21.85 -6.14 34.75
N CYS A 22 -20.93 -6.32 35.70
CA CYS A 22 -19.49 -6.24 35.44
C CYS A 22 -19.04 -7.30 34.41
N VAL A 23 -19.56 -8.52 34.49
CA VAL A 23 -19.23 -9.58 33.53
C VAL A 23 -19.73 -9.23 32.13
N VAL A 24 -20.97 -8.74 32.00
CA VAL A 24 -21.55 -8.35 30.70
C VAL A 24 -20.76 -7.19 30.08
N VAL A 25 -20.47 -6.14 30.86
CA VAL A 25 -19.67 -5.00 30.39
C VAL A 25 -18.25 -5.43 30.03
N GLY A 26 -17.64 -6.32 30.81
CA GLY A 26 -16.32 -6.89 30.52
C GLY A 26 -16.27 -7.60 29.17
N ILE A 27 -17.27 -8.45 28.88
CA ILE A 27 -17.37 -9.16 27.59
C ILE A 27 -17.57 -8.17 26.43
N LEU A 28 -18.42 -7.16 26.60
CA LEU A 28 -18.65 -6.13 25.57
C LEU A 28 -17.38 -5.31 25.30
N CYS A 29 -16.64 -4.92 26.33
CA CYS A 29 -15.37 -4.22 26.17
C CYS A 29 -14.32 -5.07 25.44
N LEU A 30 -14.19 -6.35 25.80
CA LEU A 30 -13.23 -7.26 25.15
C LEU A 30 -13.54 -7.46 23.66
N THR A 31 -14.81 -7.65 23.30
CA THR A 31 -15.21 -7.83 21.90
C THR A 31 -14.98 -6.56 21.07
N LYS A 32 -15.30 -5.38 21.62
CA LYS A 32 -15.06 -4.09 20.95
C LYS A 32 -13.57 -3.81 20.80
N TYR A 33 -12.76 -4.07 21.83
CA TYR A 33 -11.32 -3.88 21.79
C TYR A 33 -10.66 -4.75 20.72
N ALA A 34 -11.02 -6.04 20.66
CA ALA A 34 -10.52 -6.96 19.64
C ALA A 34 -10.89 -6.52 18.22
N ASN A 35 -12.12 -6.02 18.02
CA ASN A 35 -12.57 -5.55 16.71
C ASN A 35 -11.84 -4.26 16.29
N ILE A 36 -11.65 -3.31 17.21
CA ILE A 36 -10.91 -2.07 16.94
C ILE A 36 -9.46 -2.36 16.55
N ASN A 37 -8.79 -3.30 17.24
CA ASN A 37 -7.42 -3.66 16.90
C ASN A 37 -7.31 -4.28 15.50
N ARG A 38 -8.23 -5.17 15.12
CA ARG A 38 -8.26 -5.75 13.77
C ARG A 38 -8.51 -4.69 12.70
N GLN A 39 -9.42 -3.75 12.96
CA GLN A 39 -9.67 -2.64 12.04
C GLN A 39 -8.46 -1.73 11.91
N LYS A 40 -7.76 -1.42 13.01
CA LYS A 40 -6.52 -0.63 12.98
C LYS A 40 -5.44 -1.29 12.13
N GLU A 41 -5.20 -2.58 12.32
CA GLU A 41 -4.20 -3.31 11.53
C GLU A 41 -4.58 -3.34 10.05
N ARG A 42 -5.86 -3.57 9.72
CA ARG A 42 -6.34 -3.51 8.33
C ARG A 42 -6.15 -2.14 7.72
N LEU A 43 -6.56 -1.07 8.41
CA LEU A 43 -6.41 0.31 7.94
C LEU A 43 -4.94 0.71 7.78
N LYS A 44 -4.05 0.19 8.63
CA LYS A 44 -2.61 0.44 8.54
C LYS A 44 -2.00 -0.25 7.33
N ALA A 45 -2.39 -1.50 7.06
CA ALA A 45 -1.97 -2.22 5.87
C ALA A 45 -2.47 -1.55 4.59
N GLU A 46 -3.74 -1.11 4.57
CA GLU A 46 -4.35 -0.39 3.44
C GLU A 46 -3.70 0.98 3.20
N ASN A 47 -3.40 1.74 4.27
CA ASN A 47 -2.62 2.97 4.12
C ASN A 47 -1.24 2.70 3.53
N SER A 48 -0.53 1.69 4.02
CA SER A 48 0.81 1.35 3.52
C SER A 48 0.78 0.99 2.03
N SER A 49 -0.24 0.24 1.58
CA SER A 49 -0.36 -0.12 0.18
C SER A 49 -0.77 1.06 -0.70
N LEU A 50 -1.62 1.96 -0.21
CA LEU A 50 -1.99 3.20 -0.91
C LEU A 50 -0.80 4.14 -1.05
N VAL A 51 0.01 4.31 0.00
CA VAL A 51 1.23 5.13 -0.04
C VAL A 51 2.21 4.56 -1.08
N ALA A 52 2.48 3.26 -1.04
CA ALA A 52 3.37 2.62 -2.01
C ALA A 52 2.87 2.77 -3.46
N GLN A 53 1.56 2.66 -3.69
CA GLN A 53 0.97 2.91 -5.01
C GLN A 53 1.12 4.37 -5.44
N SER A 54 0.95 5.32 -4.52
CA SER A 54 1.11 6.74 -4.81
C SER A 54 2.55 7.10 -5.18
N GLU A 55 3.53 6.54 -4.46
CA GLU A 55 4.96 6.76 -4.71
C GLU A 55 5.36 6.16 -6.06
N ALA A 56 4.95 4.91 -6.33
CA ALA A 56 5.19 4.26 -7.61
C ALA A 56 4.57 5.04 -8.78
N LEU A 57 3.37 5.62 -8.60
CA LEU A 57 2.72 6.42 -9.62
C LEU A 57 3.41 7.78 -9.82
N ALA A 58 3.85 8.42 -8.73
CA ALA A 58 4.61 9.66 -8.77
C ALA A 58 5.95 9.47 -9.51
N ASP A 59 6.65 8.37 -9.27
CA ASP A 59 7.90 8.07 -9.96
C ASP A 59 7.68 7.73 -11.44
N LYS A 60 6.60 7.02 -11.79
CA LYS A 60 6.21 6.84 -13.20
C LYS A 60 5.94 8.18 -13.88
N LEU A 61 5.24 9.10 -13.22
CA LEU A 61 4.99 10.43 -13.75
C LEU A 61 6.28 11.23 -13.95
N LYS A 62 7.24 11.15 -13.03
CA LYS A 62 8.56 11.78 -13.20
C LYS A 62 9.30 11.21 -14.42
N GLN A 63 9.28 9.89 -14.59
CA GLN A 63 9.92 9.24 -15.74
C GLN A 63 9.28 9.68 -17.07
N ILE A 64 7.95 9.74 -17.14
CA ILE A 64 7.23 10.22 -18.32
C ILE A 64 7.58 11.68 -18.60
N ARG A 65 7.58 12.56 -17.58
CA ARG A 65 7.94 13.97 -17.76
C ARG A 65 9.39 14.15 -18.23
N ALA A 66 10.32 13.38 -17.68
CA ALA A 66 11.71 13.40 -18.14
C ALA A 66 11.79 12.99 -19.62
N GLN A 67 11.09 11.91 -20.01
CA GLN A 67 11.03 11.50 -21.42
C GLN A 67 10.35 12.53 -22.33
N GLU A 68 9.31 13.22 -21.87
CA GLU A 68 8.69 14.32 -22.62
C GLU A 68 9.62 15.53 -22.76
N GLU A 69 10.41 15.84 -21.74
CA GLU A 69 11.36 16.96 -21.78
C GLU A 69 12.47 16.70 -22.79
N PHE A 70 13.00 15.47 -22.86
CA PHE A 70 13.92 15.06 -23.93
C PHE A 70 13.23 14.89 -25.29
N GLY A 71 11.98 14.43 -25.30
CA GLY A 71 11.18 14.20 -26.50
C GLY A 71 10.70 15.47 -27.21
N LYS A 72 10.84 16.65 -26.59
CA LYS A 72 10.50 17.95 -27.19
C LYS A 72 11.66 18.57 -27.99
N ASP A 73 12.87 18.07 -27.83
CA ASP A 73 14.01 18.56 -28.61
C ASP A 73 14.01 17.88 -29.98
N ASP A 74 13.90 18.68 -31.05
CA ASP A 74 13.86 18.19 -32.43
C ASP A 74 15.07 17.31 -32.77
N SER A 75 16.23 17.60 -32.16
CA SER A 75 17.46 16.82 -32.35
C SER A 75 17.35 15.40 -31.80
N TYR A 76 16.70 15.23 -30.64
CA TYR A 76 16.47 13.94 -30.01
C TYR A 76 15.44 13.14 -30.81
N VAL A 77 14.34 13.77 -31.24
CA VAL A 77 13.31 13.14 -32.08
C VAL A 77 13.92 12.65 -33.40
N GLU A 78 14.74 13.47 -34.05
CA GLU A 78 15.44 13.07 -35.28
C GLU A 78 16.38 11.88 -35.05
N SER A 79 17.17 11.89 -33.97
CA SER A 79 18.10 10.80 -33.67
C SER A 79 17.39 9.46 -33.43
N VAL A 80 16.25 9.47 -32.73
CA VAL A 80 15.41 8.29 -32.48
C VAL A 80 14.75 7.82 -33.78
N ALA A 81 14.21 8.75 -34.56
CA ALA A 81 13.60 8.47 -35.85
C ALA A 81 14.57 7.79 -36.82
N ARG A 82 15.79 8.30 -36.95
CA ARG A 82 16.83 7.72 -37.82
C ARG A 82 17.36 6.39 -37.29
N THR A 83 17.60 6.28 -35.99
CA THR A 83 18.28 5.09 -35.41
C THR A 83 17.34 3.92 -35.16
N GLN A 84 16.15 4.19 -34.60
CA GLN A 84 15.22 3.14 -34.18
C GLN A 84 14.14 2.86 -35.23
N LEU A 85 13.71 3.89 -35.97
CA LEU A 85 12.61 3.78 -36.92
C LEU A 85 13.08 3.81 -38.38
N ASP A 86 14.40 3.98 -38.62
CA ASP A 86 15.02 4.05 -39.94
C ASP A 86 14.35 5.11 -40.86
N MET A 87 13.80 6.16 -40.24
CA MET A 87 13.10 7.24 -40.91
C MET A 87 14.10 8.32 -41.33
N VAL A 88 13.80 8.97 -42.46
CA VAL A 88 14.62 10.03 -43.05
C VAL A 88 13.71 11.11 -43.62
N TYR A 89 14.24 12.31 -43.83
CA TYR A 89 13.43 13.38 -44.40
C TYR A 89 13.01 13.04 -45.85
N PRO A 90 11.81 13.46 -46.28
CA PRO A 90 11.37 13.26 -47.66
C PRO A 90 12.39 13.87 -48.65
N GLY A 91 12.92 13.05 -49.56
CA GLY A 91 13.90 13.46 -50.57
C GLY A 91 15.37 13.28 -50.17
N GLU A 92 15.67 12.77 -48.97
CA GLU A 92 17.03 12.47 -48.53
C GLU A 92 17.52 11.11 -49.11
N VAL A 93 18.75 11.08 -49.64
CA VAL A 93 19.37 9.87 -50.23
C VAL A 93 20.32 9.24 -49.22
N ILE A 94 20.03 8.01 -48.79
CA ILE A 94 20.85 7.26 -47.82
C ILE A 94 21.78 6.28 -48.53
N PHE A 95 23.07 6.32 -48.21
CA PHE A 95 24.05 5.33 -48.68
C PHE A 95 24.28 4.29 -47.59
N ARG A 96 23.78 3.07 -47.81
CA ARG A 96 24.08 1.93 -46.93
C ARG A 96 25.26 1.16 -47.49
N VAL A 97 26.34 1.09 -46.71
CA VAL A 97 27.50 0.27 -47.06
C VAL A 97 27.19 -1.17 -46.63
N SER A 98 26.66 -1.98 -47.54
CA SER A 98 26.66 -3.44 -47.35
C SER A 98 28.08 -3.93 -47.53
N GLY A 99 28.75 -4.21 -46.40
CA GLY A 99 30.11 -4.71 -46.39
C GLY A 99 30.20 -6.13 -46.93
N ASP A 100 30.27 -6.29 -48.26
CA ASP A 100 30.87 -7.48 -48.84
C ASP A 100 32.37 -7.40 -48.57
N LYS A 101 32.79 -7.98 -47.46
CA LYS A 101 34.20 -8.26 -47.19
C LYS A 101 34.65 -9.24 -48.29
N TYR A 102 35.37 -8.72 -49.28
CA TYR A 102 36.20 -9.53 -50.15
C TYR A 102 37.24 -10.24 -49.26
N ASN A 103 36.98 -11.50 -48.93
CA ASN A 103 38.01 -12.44 -48.46
C ASN A 103 38.96 -12.77 -49.61
#